data_AF-A0A1V5MZI8-F1
#
_entry.id   AF-A0A1V5MZI8-F1
#
_cell.length_a   1.000
_cell.length_b   1.000
_cell.length_c   1.000
_cell.angle_alpha   90.00
_cell.angle_beta   90.00
_cell.angle_gamma   90.00
#
_symmetry.space_group_name_H-M   'P 1'
#
loop_
_entity.id
_entity.type
_entity.pdbx_description
1 polymer ?
#
loop_
_entity_poly.entity_id
_entity_poly.type
_entity_poly.pdbx_seq_one_letter_code
_entity_poly.pdbx_strand_id
1 'polypeptide(L)'
;MRQGIIQYNNERAGILTEEDSGMFHFVYDEAYVRAHPQQEHYPEIPENEHLSMKLAGLFGIDTVPSNLIRLASGERCYISKRIDRNEDGSKRHMIDFLQILELSDKYKGTKETLGDTLPGL
;
A
#
# COMPACT_ATOMS: atom_id res chain seq x y z
N MET A 1 -22.54 -2.14 9.46
CA MET A 1 -21.42 -3.01 9.08
C MET A 1 -20.99 -2.77 7.63
N ARG A 2 -19.74 -2.34 7.40
CA ARG A 2 -19.16 -2.14 6.05
C ARG A 2 -17.96 -3.07 5.87
N GLN A 3 -17.74 -3.57 4.66
CA GLN A 3 -16.60 -4.46 4.36
C GLN A 3 -15.78 -3.94 3.19
N GLY A 4 -14.47 -4.10 3.29
CA GLY A 4 -13.50 -3.83 2.24
C GLY A 4 -12.58 -5.02 2.03
N ILE A 5 -12.23 -5.29 0.79
CA ILE A 5 -11.20 -6.28 0.45
C ILE A 5 -9.83 -5.61 0.58
N ILE A 6 -8.93 -6.22 1.34
CA ILE A 6 -7.53 -5.80 1.42
C ILE A 6 -6.72 -6.66 0.46
N GLN A 7 -5.86 -6.00 -0.31
CA GLN A 7 -4.99 -6.66 -1.28
C GLN A 7 -3.53 -6.28 -1.03
N TYR A 8 -2.63 -7.22 -1.25
CA TYR A 8 -1.18 -7.01 -1.31
C TYR A 8 -0.69 -7.50 -2.68
N ASN A 9 0.01 -6.65 -3.45
CA ASN A 9 0.46 -6.97 -4.81
C ASN A 9 -0.63 -7.56 -5.74
N ASN A 10 -1.87 -7.07 -5.62
CA ASN A 10 -3.07 -7.57 -6.32
C ASN A 10 -3.55 -8.98 -5.90
N GLU A 11 -2.88 -9.63 -4.97
CA GLU A 11 -3.39 -10.81 -4.28
C GLU A 11 -4.33 -10.38 -3.16
N ARG A 12 -5.40 -11.14 -2.91
CA ARG A 12 -6.31 -10.88 -1.80
C ARG A 12 -5.61 -11.26 -0.49
N ALA A 13 -5.31 -10.26 0.33
CA ALA A 13 -4.73 -10.46 1.65
C ALA A 13 -5.79 -10.80 2.71
N GLY A 14 -7.03 -10.30 2.54
CA GLY A 14 -8.10 -10.57 3.50
C GLY A 14 -9.33 -9.67 3.34
N ILE A 15 -10.20 -9.68 4.35
CA ILE A 15 -11.36 -8.80 4.47
C ILE A 15 -11.20 -7.91 5.71
N LEU A 16 -11.33 -6.61 5.53
CA LEU A 16 -11.48 -5.63 6.61
C LEU A 16 -12.97 -5.34 6.81
N THR A 17 -13.45 -5.51 8.04
CA THR A 17 -14.84 -5.25 8.41
C THR A 17 -14.89 -4.12 9.43
N GLU A 18 -15.69 -3.10 9.16
CA GLU A 18 -16.06 -2.06 10.11
C GLU A 18 -17.34 -2.49 10.85
N GLU A 19 -17.23 -2.66 12.16
CA GLU A 19 -18.35 -2.92 13.05
C GLU A 19 -19.09 -1.64 13.42
N ASP A 20 -20.34 -1.75 13.86
CA ASP A 20 -21.16 -0.59 14.25
C ASP A 20 -20.61 0.13 15.50
N SER A 21 -19.71 -0.53 16.25
CA SER A 21 -18.92 0.05 17.34
C SER A 21 -17.83 1.01 16.88
N GLY A 22 -17.55 1.06 15.57
CA GLY A 22 -16.40 1.76 14.98
C GLY A 22 -15.09 0.98 15.04
N MET A 23 -15.12 -0.26 15.55
CA MET A 23 -13.97 -1.16 15.53
C MET A 23 -13.77 -1.79 14.16
N PHE A 24 -12.51 -2.00 13.80
CA PHE A 24 -12.13 -2.69 12.57
C PHE A 24 -11.62 -4.10 12.87
N HIS A 25 -12.20 -5.09 12.21
CA HIS A 25 -11.79 -6.48 12.28
C HIS A 25 -11.22 -6.92 10.93
N PHE A 26 -9.96 -7.34 10.91
CA PHE A 26 -9.31 -7.86 9.71
C PHE A 26 -9.16 -9.38 9.80
N VAL A 27 -9.60 -10.07 8.75
CA VAL A 27 -9.42 -11.52 8.61
C VAL A 27 -8.54 -11.78 7.41
N TYR A 28 -7.36 -12.36 7.65
CA TYR A 28 -6.46 -12.77 6.59
C TYR A 28 -7.06 -13.93 5.78
N ASP A 29 -6.74 -13.96 4.49
CA ASP A 29 -6.94 -15.14 3.66
C ASP A 29 -5.89 -16.21 4.03
N GLU A 30 -6.31 -17.46 4.23
CA GLU A 30 -5.39 -18.54 4.62
C GLU A 30 -4.29 -18.78 3.59
N ALA A 31 -4.60 -18.64 2.30
CA ALA A 31 -3.62 -18.79 1.23
C ALA A 31 -2.56 -17.70 1.30
N TYR A 32 -2.99 -16.47 1.60
CA TYR A 32 -2.09 -15.33 1.74
C TYR A 32 -1.11 -15.52 2.90
N VAL A 33 -1.59 -15.90 4.09
CA VAL A 33 -0.73 -16.13 5.28
C VAL A 33 0.30 -17.21 5.01
N ARG A 34 -0.09 -18.27 4.29
CA ARG A 34 0.83 -19.35 3.93
C ARG A 34 1.92 -18.88 2.97
N ALA A 35 1.62 -17.96 2.06
CA ALA A 35 2.55 -17.44 1.08
C ALA A 35 3.43 -16.29 1.61
N HIS A 36 2.97 -15.58 2.65
CA HIS A 36 3.61 -14.37 3.18
C HIS A 36 3.87 -14.50 4.70
N PRO A 37 4.88 -15.30 5.11
CA PRO A 37 5.27 -15.34 6.51
C PRO A 37 5.72 -13.94 6.97
N GLN A 38 5.26 -13.52 8.15
CA GLN A 38 5.60 -12.21 8.70
C GLN A 38 7.12 -12.06 8.85
N GLN A 39 7.65 -10.88 8.51
CA GLN A 39 9.07 -10.58 8.68
C GLN A 39 9.36 -10.26 10.15
N GLU A 40 10.02 -11.18 10.85
CA GLU A 40 10.34 -11.04 12.27
C GLU A 40 11.36 -9.94 12.58
N HIS A 41 12.17 -9.53 11.60
CA HIS A 41 13.31 -8.64 11.85
C HIS A 41 12.93 -7.18 12.13
N TYR A 42 11.75 -6.72 11.69
CA TYR A 42 11.35 -5.32 11.81
C TYR A 42 9.84 -5.21 12.12
N PRO A 43 9.42 -5.46 13.37
CA PRO A 43 8.01 -5.51 13.73
C PRO A 43 7.29 -4.15 13.61
N GLU A 44 8.01 -3.03 13.69
CA GLU A 44 7.45 -1.67 13.63
C GLU A 44 7.39 -1.07 12.21
N ILE A 45 7.55 -1.88 11.15
CA ILE A 45 7.41 -1.40 9.74
C ILE A 45 6.10 -0.63 9.53
N PRO A 46 4.92 -1.11 9.98
CA PRO A 46 3.65 -0.40 9.77
C PRO A 46 3.66 1.01 10.37
N GLU A 47 4.18 1.16 11.59
CA GLU A 47 4.30 2.44 12.29
C GLU A 47 5.28 3.37 11.59
N ASN A 48 6.43 2.85 11.16
CA ASN A 48 7.45 3.61 10.46
C ASN A 48 6.91 4.17 9.12
N GLU A 49 6.17 3.35 8.37
CA GLU A 49 5.54 3.77 7.12
C GLU A 49 4.47 4.84 7.37
N HIS A 50 3.60 4.63 8.36
CA HIS A 50 2.58 5.62 8.73
C HIS A 50 3.20 6.97 9.15
N LEU A 51 4.24 6.95 10.00
CA LEU A 51 4.95 8.15 10.43
C LEU A 51 5.55 8.90 9.24
N SER A 52 6.20 8.18 8.34
CA SER A 52 6.81 8.74 7.13
C SER A 52 5.76 9.45 6.26
N MET A 53 4.58 8.85 6.08
CA MET A 53 3.50 9.48 5.32
C MET A 53 2.93 10.72 6.01
N LYS A 54 2.78 10.71 7.34
CA LYS A 54 2.32 11.90 8.08
C LYS A 54 3.33 13.04 7.97
N LEU A 55 4.63 12.74 8.05
CA LEU A 55 5.69 13.73 7.85
C LEU A 55 5.64 14.30 6.42
N ALA A 56 5.54 13.45 5.40
CA ALA A 56 5.43 13.91 4.01
C ALA A 56 4.25 14.88 3.81
N GLY A 57 3.08 14.56 4.38
CA GLY A 57 1.92 15.46 4.36
C GLY A 57 2.15 16.78 5.10
N LEU A 58 2.86 16.77 6.23
CA LEU A 58 3.25 17.99 6.95
C LEU A 58 4.19 18.89 6.14
N PHE A 59 5.02 18.31 5.27
CA PHE A 59 5.90 19.03 4.36
C PHE A 59 5.23 19.42 3.02
N GLY A 60 3.93 19.17 2.86
CA GLY A 60 3.19 19.53 1.65
C GLY A 60 3.47 18.62 0.44
N ILE A 61 4.01 17.42 0.68
CA ILE A 61 4.14 16.40 -0.36
C ILE A 61 2.78 15.72 -0.51
N ASP A 62 2.29 15.58 -1.74
CA ASP A 62 1.05 14.86 -2.01
C ASP A 62 1.21 13.37 -1.69
N THR A 63 0.39 12.90 -0.75
CA THR A 63 0.39 11.51 -0.30
C THR A 63 -0.99 10.90 -0.49
N VAL A 64 -1.04 9.60 -0.74
CA VAL A 64 -2.31 8.88 -0.74
C VAL A 64 -2.95 8.90 0.65
N PRO A 65 -4.29 8.93 0.75
CA PRO A 65 -4.95 8.74 2.04
C PRO A 65 -4.51 7.42 2.68
N SER A 66 -4.01 7.50 3.90
CA SER A 66 -3.52 6.35 4.64
C SER A 66 -3.77 6.49 6.14
N ASN A 67 -3.82 5.34 6.81
CA ASN A 67 -4.03 5.28 8.25
C ASN A 67 -3.33 4.06 8.85
N LEU A 68 -3.11 4.10 10.15
CA LEU A 68 -2.64 2.99 10.95
C LEU A 68 -3.82 2.46 11.78
N ILE A 69 -4.25 1.24 11.50
CA ILE A 69 -5.33 0.58 12.23
C ILE A 69 -4.77 -0.46 13.18
N ARG A 70 -5.53 -0.76 14.23
CA ARG A 70 -5.25 -1.89 15.13
C ARG A 70 -6.14 -3.05 14.73
N LEU A 71 -5.54 -4.21 14.46
CA LEU A 71 -6.25 -5.43 14.17
C LEU A 71 -6.82 -6.04 15.45
N ALA A 72 -7.79 -6.95 15.32
CA ALA A 72 -8.33 -7.69 16.46
C ALA A 72 -7.30 -8.60 17.14
N SER A 73 -6.25 -9.02 16.40
CA SER A 73 -5.07 -9.69 16.97
C SER A 73 -4.24 -8.78 17.90
N GLY A 74 -4.48 -7.46 17.87
CA GLY A 74 -3.72 -6.46 18.59
C GLY A 74 -2.57 -5.84 17.78
N GLU A 75 -2.18 -6.47 16.66
CA GLU A 75 -1.16 -5.99 15.74
C GLU A 75 -1.57 -4.66 15.08
N ARG A 76 -0.57 -3.88 14.66
CA ARG A 76 -0.80 -2.65 13.89
C ARG A 76 -0.65 -2.94 12.40
N CYS A 77 -1.57 -2.42 11.61
CA CYS A 77 -1.58 -2.57 10.17
C CYS A 77 -1.65 -1.19 9.52
N TYR A 78 -0.69 -0.91 8.65
CA TYR A 78 -0.70 0.28 7.82
C TYR A 78 -1.55 0.01 6.58
N ILE A 79 -2.53 0.87 6.32
CA ILE A 79 -3.40 0.77 5.16
C ILE A 79 -3.35 2.06 4.36
N SER A 80 -3.34 1.93 3.03
CA SER A 80 -3.40 3.06 2.10
C SER A 80 -4.51 2.85 1.08
N LYS A 81 -5.12 3.95 0.62
CA LYS A 81 -6.13 3.92 -0.43
C LYS A 81 -5.45 3.77 -1.80
N ARG A 82 -5.85 2.76 -2.57
CA ARG A 82 -5.43 2.61 -3.97
C ARG A 82 -5.89 3.81 -4.81
N ILE A 83 -4.97 4.39 -5.55
CA ILE A 83 -5.21 5.53 -6.46
C ILE A 83 -5.40 5.10 -7.93
N ASP A 84 -5.14 3.83 -8.24
CA ASP A 84 -5.33 3.23 -9.56
C ASP A 84 -6.72 2.60 -9.73
N ARG A 85 -7.70 3.06 -8.96
CA ARG A 85 -9.10 2.61 -9.00
C ARG A 85 -10.05 3.79 -9.08
N ASN A 86 -10.99 3.74 -10.02
CA ASN A 86 -12.09 4.70 -10.11
C ASN A 86 -13.21 4.35 -9.11
N GLU A 87 -14.19 5.24 -8.96
CA GLU A 87 -15.31 5.07 -8.01
C GLU A 87 -16.20 3.84 -8.32
N ASP A 88 -16.31 3.48 -9.60
CA ASP A 88 -17.01 2.27 -10.06
C ASP A 88 -16.19 0.97 -9.86
N GLY A 89 -14.98 1.08 -9.28
CA GLY A 89 -14.05 -0.04 -9.08
C GLY A 89 -13.23 -0.40 -10.31
N SER A 90 -13.43 0.26 -11.46
CA SER A 90 -12.62 0.02 -12.66
C SER A 90 -11.16 0.43 -12.45
N LYS A 91 -10.24 -0.27 -13.12
CA LYS A 91 -8.81 0.02 -13.02
C LYS A 91 -8.46 1.25 -13.85
N ARG A 92 -7.73 2.19 -13.25
CA ARG A 92 -7.05 3.26 -13.97
C ARG A 92 -5.63 2.78 -14.30
N HIS A 93 -5.22 2.89 -15.56
CA HIS A 93 -3.88 2.48 -15.97
C HIS A 93 -2.85 3.37 -15.26
N MET A 94 -1.93 2.72 -14.54
CA MET A 94 -0.86 3.37 -13.79
C MET A 94 0.41 2.56 -14.05
N ILE A 95 1.49 3.25 -14.40
CA ILE A 95 2.80 2.64 -14.65
C ILE A 95 3.82 3.18 -13.66
N ASP A 96 4.85 2.40 -13.39
CA ASP A 96 6.01 2.82 -12.61
C ASP A 96 7.20 3.20 -13.50
N PHE A 97 8.26 3.70 -12.87
CA PHE A 97 9.48 4.09 -13.60
C PHE A 97 10.25 2.92 -14.18
N LEU A 98 10.10 1.71 -13.62
CA LEU A 98 10.77 0.53 -14.16
C LEU A 98 10.22 0.18 -15.54
N GLN A 99 8.89 0.27 -15.69
CA GLN A 99 8.20 0.06 -16.95
C GLN A 99 8.53 1.14 -17.98
N ILE A 100 8.64 2.41 -17.56
CA ILE A 100 9.06 3.52 -18.45
C ILE A 100 10.49 3.29 -18.97
N LEU A 101 11.37 2.79 -18.10
CA LEU A 101 12.77 2.52 -18.44
C LEU A 101 13.00 1.15 -19.11
N GLU A 102 11.95 0.34 -19.27
CA GLU A 102 12.02 -1.05 -19.77
C GLU A 102 13.05 -1.93 -19.03
N LEU A 103 13.22 -1.68 -17.72
CA LEU A 103 14.18 -2.41 -16.91
C LEU A 103 13.54 -3.64 -16.25
N SER A 104 14.36 -4.65 -15.97
CA SER A 104 13.96 -5.84 -15.19
C SER A 104 14.46 -5.82 -13.75
N ASP A 105 15.38 -4.90 -13.44
CA ASP A 105 15.98 -4.73 -12.12
C ASP A 105 15.85 -3.28 -11.67
N LYS A 106 15.09 -3.08 -10.58
CA LYS A 106 14.79 -1.77 -10.01
C LYS A 106 16.01 -1.01 -9.51
N TYR A 107 17.14 -1.67 -9.30
CA TYR A 107 18.36 -1.03 -8.84
C TYR A 107 19.28 -0.58 -9.99
N LYS A 108 18.90 -0.83 -11.25
CA LYS A 108 19.68 -0.40 -12.43
C LYS A 108 19.24 0.95 -13.00
N GLY A 109 18.06 1.44 -12.64
CA GLY A 109 17.56 2.75 -13.06
C GLY A 109 18.11 3.87 -12.18
N THR A 110 18.39 5.03 -12.77
CA THR A 110 18.75 6.25 -12.04
C THR A 110 17.73 7.35 -12.31
N LYS A 111 17.75 8.39 -11.47
CA LYS A 111 16.87 9.56 -11.66
C LYS A 111 17.25 10.33 -12.93
N GLU A 112 18.53 10.36 -13.26
CA GLU A 112 19.08 10.98 -14.46
C GLU A 112 18.57 10.26 -15.71
N THR A 113 18.68 8.92 -15.76
CA THR A 113 18.17 8.14 -16.90
C THR A 113 16.67 8.29 -17.07
N LEU A 114 15.91 8.36 -15.96
CA LEU A 114 14.48 8.66 -16.00
C LEU A 114 14.19 10.04 -16.60
N GLY A 115 14.96 11.07 -16.20
CA GLY A 115 14.85 12.42 -16.76
C GLY A 115 15.14 12.44 -18.26
N ASP A 116 16.21 11.78 -18.70
CA ASP A 116 16.56 11.69 -20.13
C ASP A 116 15.50 10.94 -20.96
N THR A 117 14.80 9.98 -20.34
CA THR A 117 13.77 9.17 -21.01
C THR A 117 12.43 9.92 -21.17
N LEU A 118 12.14 10.90 -20.31
CA LEU A 118 10.87 11.64 -20.32
C LEU A 118 11.03 13.01 -21.00
N PRO A 119 10.66 13.17 -22.28
CA PRO A 119 10.82 14.46 -22.96
C PRO A 119 9.87 15.51 -22.37
N GLY A 120 10.44 16.58 -21.81
CA GLY A 120 9.68 17.77 -21.39
C GLY A 120 9.33 17.86 -19.90
N LEU A 121 9.98 17.08 -19.04
CA LEU A 121 10.15 17.39 -17.61
C LEU A 121 11.42 18.20 -17.37
#